data_AF-A0A871R3N1-F1
#
_entry.id   AF-A0A871R3N1-F1
#
_cell.length_a   1.000
_cell.length_b   1.000
_cell.length_c   1.000
_cell.angle_alpha   90.00
_cell.angle_beta   90.00
_cell.angle_gamma   90.00
#
_symmetry.space_group_name_H-M   'P 1'
#
loop_
_entity.id
_entity.type
_entity.pdbx_description
1 polymer ?
#
loop_
_entity_poly.entity_id
_entity_poly.type
_entity_poly.pdbx_seq_one_letter_code
_entity_poly.pdbx_strand_id
1 'polypeptide(L)' 'MFLGEDHKKVDIAVETESKLSLGQIIVDRREKFKWKGLAQVNAASRVDGQKYLDLLVDSFVRYQD' A
#
# COMPACT_ATOMS: atom_id res chain seq x y z
N MET A 1 -8.81 -7.51 -9.93
CA MET A 1 -8.82 -6.03 -9.99
C MET A 1 -9.24 -5.53 -8.61
N PHE A 2 -8.29 -5.18 -7.76
CA PHE A 2 -8.55 -4.84 -6.36
C PHE A 2 -9.12 -3.41 -6.23
N LEU A 3 -10.26 -3.31 -5.54
CA LEU A 3 -10.65 -2.30 -4.54
C LEU A 3 -10.19 -0.84 -4.79
N GLY A 4 -11.09 -0.02 -5.36
CA GLY A 4 -11.02 1.46 -5.39
C GLY A 4 -9.82 2.06 -6.12
N GLU A 5 -10.05 2.77 -7.21
CA GLU A 5 -9.02 3.41 -8.06
C GLU A 5 -8.21 4.55 -7.38
N ASP A 6 -8.30 4.71 -6.05
CA ASP A 6 -7.59 5.71 -5.27
C ASP A 6 -6.18 5.23 -4.86
N HIS A 7 -5.37 4.86 -5.85
CA HIS A 7 -3.94 4.62 -5.66
C HIS A 7 -3.17 5.92 -5.80
N LYS A 8 -2.50 6.35 -4.72
CA LYS A 8 -1.62 7.52 -4.78
C LYS A 8 -0.19 7.07 -5.03
N LYS A 9 0.45 7.62 -6.07
CA LYS A 9 1.89 7.50 -6.25
C LYS A 9 2.61 8.25 -5.15
N VAL A 10 3.45 7.54 -4.41
CA VAL A 10 4.23 8.10 -3.30
C VAL A 10 5.68 7.68 -3.40
N ASP A 11 6.57 8.58 -2.96
CA ASP A 11 8.00 8.35 -2.91
C ASP A 11 8.34 7.72 -1.56
N ILE A 12 9.13 6.64 -1.56
CA ILE A 12 9.44 5.85 -0.36
C ILE A 12 10.93 5.56 -0.19
N ALA A 13 11.30 5.33 1.06
CA ALA A 13 12.54 4.69 1.48
C ALA A 13 12.23 3.59 2.49
N VAL A 14 13.13 2.62 2.64
CA VAL A 14 13.06 1.60 3.68
C VAL A 14 14.20 1.85 4.65
N GLU A 15 13.88 1.95 5.94
CA GLU A 15 14.89 2.06 6.99
C GLU A 15 15.62 0.72 7.18
N THR A 16 16.94 0.74 7.20
CA THR A 16 17.78 -0.48 7.19
C THR A 16 18.85 -0.51 8.29
N GLU A 17 19.02 0.56 9.06
CA GLU A 17 20.11 0.68 10.04
C GLU A 17 19.60 1.03 11.46
N SER A 18 18.53 1.80 11.57
CA SER A 18 17.99 2.26 12.86
C SER A 18 17.60 1.11 13.78
N LYS A 19 18.05 1.14 15.04
CA LYS A 19 17.66 0.16 16.06
C LYS A 19 16.18 0.20 16.43
N LEU A 20 15.52 1.35 16.26
CA LEU A 20 14.13 1.56 16.70
C LEU A 20 13.10 1.38 15.59
N SER A 21 13.52 1.57 14.33
CA SER A 21 12.62 1.63 13.19
C SER A 21 13.09 0.77 12.02
N LEU A 22 13.95 -0.23 12.29
CA LEU A 22 14.42 -1.17 11.28
C LEU A 22 13.25 -1.78 10.49
N GLY A 23 13.30 -1.68 9.16
CA GLY A 23 12.28 -2.19 8.25
C GLY A 23 11.07 -1.27 8.04
N GLN A 24 11.00 -0.11 8.71
CA GLN A 24 9.92 0.83 8.51
C GLN A 24 9.97 1.41 7.08
N ILE A 25 8.81 1.46 6.42
CA ILE A 25 8.64 2.20 5.17
C ILE A 25 8.41 3.67 5.51
N ILE A 26 9.34 4.52 5.10
CA ILE A 26 9.27 5.97 5.25
C ILE A 26 8.68 6.55 3.97
N VAL A 27 7.57 7.27 4.08
CA VAL A 27 6.87 7.87 2.94
C VAL A 27 7.12 9.37 2.89
N ASP A 28 7.72 9.86 1.81
CA ASP A 28 7.92 11.30 1.64
C ASP A 28 6.64 11.97 1.10
N ARG A 29 5.88 12.58 2.01
CA ARG A 29 4.65 13.34 1.70
C ARG A 29 4.87 14.86 1.65
N ARG A 30 6.11 15.34 1.78
CA ARG A 30 6.39 16.78 1.85
C ARG A 30 6.15 17.44 0.50
N GLU A 31 5.62 18.66 0.51
CA GLU A 31 5.48 19.48 -0.70
C GLU A 31 6.74 20.28 -1.01
N LYS A 32 7.49 20.65 0.03
CA LYS A 32 8.75 21.40 -0.06
C LYS A 32 9.91 20.53 0.43
N PHE A 33 11.10 20.71 -0.16
CA PHE A 33 12.33 19.99 0.21
C PHE A 33 12.18 18.46 0.13
N LYS A 34 11.51 17.96 -0.91
CA LYS A 34 11.43 16.52 -1.18
C LYS A 34 12.81 15.91 -1.36
N TRP A 35 12.97 14.68 -0.86
CA TRP A 35 14.13 13.87 -1.17
C TRP A 35 14.10 13.46 -2.66
N LYS A 36 15.28 13.38 -3.27
CA LYS A 36 15.43 13.01 -4.68
C LYS A 36 15.91 11.57 -4.81
N GLY A 37 15.56 10.92 -5.92
CA GLY A 37 16.03 9.56 -6.23
C GLY A 37 15.37 8.45 -5.40
N LEU A 38 14.27 8.76 -4.70
CA LEU A 38 13.49 7.75 -3.99
C LEU A 38 12.72 6.86 -4.96
N ALA A 39 12.49 5.61 -4.55
CA ALA A 39 11.61 4.71 -5.29
C ALA A 39 10.16 5.21 -5.21
N GLN A 40 9.42 5.12 -6.31
CA GLN A 40 8.01 5.50 -6.35
C GLN A 40 7.12 4.26 -6.42
N VAL A 41 6.11 4.21 -5.57
CA VAL A 41 5.16 3.08 -5.48
C VAL A 41 3.72 3.56 -5.50
N ASN A 42 2.81 2.70 -5.94
CA ASN A 42 1.37 2.91 -5.79
C ASN A 42 0.96 2.49 -4.38
N ALA A 43 0.64 3.46 -3.53
CA ALA A 43 0.12 3.20 -2.20
C ALA A 43 -1.42 3.14 -2.22
N ALA A 44 -1.97 2.06 -1.69
CA ALA A 44 -3.40 1.98 -1.39
C ALA A 44 -3.72 2.97 -0.26
N SER A 45 -4.71 3.84 -0.48
CA SER A 45 -5.13 4.84 0.50
C SER A 45 -6.47 4.50 1.17
N ARG A 46 -7.26 3.67 0.49
CA ARG A 46 -8.61 3.25 0.89
C ARG A 46 -8.83 1.81 0.46
N VAL A 47 -9.79 1.17 1.11
CA VAL A 47 -10.27 -0.17 0.79
C VAL A 47 -11.78 -0.12 0.69
N ASP A 48 -12.32 -0.72 -0.36
CA ASP A 48 -13.74 -1.06 -0.45
C ASP A 48 -13.99 -2.33 0.37
N GLY A 49 -14.47 -2.16 1.60
CA GLY A 49 -14.66 -3.27 2.54
C GLY A 49 -15.68 -4.31 2.06
N GLN A 50 -16.76 -3.86 1.41
CA GLN A 50 -17.80 -4.77 0.93
C GLN A 50 -17.27 -5.64 -0.20
N LYS A 51 -16.67 -5.01 -1.21
CA LYS A 51 -16.07 -5.74 -2.34
C LYS A 51 -14.95 -6.67 -1.90
N TYR A 52 -14.17 -6.28 -0.90
CA TYR A 52 -13.14 -7.15 -0.33
C TYR A 52 -13.77 -8.40 0.29
N LEU A 53 -14.83 -8.24 1.08
CA LEU A 53 -15.51 -9.36 1.72
C LEU A 53 -16.20 -10.28 0.71
N ASP A 54 -16.87 -9.71 -0.30
CA ASP A 54 -17.51 -10.49 -1.36
C ASP A 54 -16.48 -11.37 -2.08
N LEU A 55 -15.33 -10.79 -2.47
CA LEU A 55 -14.22 -11.53 -3.08
C LEU A 55 -13.67 -12.63 -2.16
N LEU A 56 -13.58 -12.35 -0.86
CA LEU A 56 -13.08 -13.31 0.12
C LEU A 56 -14.05 -14.49 0.28
N VAL A 57 -15.35 -14.24 0.48
CA VAL A 57 -16.37 -15.29 0.65
C VAL A 57 -16.51 -16.12 -0.62
N ASP A 58 -16.59 -15.48 -1.78
CA ASP A 58 -16.67 -16.17 -3.08
C ASP A 58 -15.52 -17.17 -3.28
N SER A 59 -14.32 -16.85 -2.77
CA SER A 59 -13.15 -17.72 -2.90
C SER A 59 -13.30 -19.05 -2.15
N PHE A 60 -14.13 -19.09 -1.10
CA PHE A 60 -14.42 -20.31 -0.33
C PHE A 60 -15.56 -21.14 -0.94
N VAL A 61 -16.52 -20.51 -1.60
CA VAL A 61 -17.68 -21.19 -2.19
C VAL A 61 -17.31 -21.87 -3.51
N ARG A 62 -16.38 -21.30 -4.28
CA ARG A 62 -15.92 -21.88 -5.56
C ARG A 62 -15.17 -23.22 -5.45
N TYR A 63 -14.83 -23.66 -4.23
CA TYR A 63 -14.11 -24.91 -3.99
C TYR A 63 -15.04 -26.09 -3.63
N GLN A 64 -16.36 -25.91 -3.66
CA GLN A 64 -17.34 -26.94 -3.27
C GLN A 64 -18.02 -27.67 -4.45
N ASP A 65 -17.57 -27.45 -5.69
CA ASP A 65 -18.00 -28.20 -6.89
C ASP A 65 -16.91 -29.20 -7.35
#